data_AF-A0A2V6XDY1-F1
#
_entry.id   AF-A0A2V6XDY1-F1
#
_cell.length_a   1.000
_cell.length_b   1.000
_cell.length_c   1.000
_cell.angle_alpha   90.00
_cell.angle_beta   90.00
_cell.angle_gamma   90.00
#
_symmetry.space_group_name_H-M   'P 1'
#
loop_
_entity.id
_entity.type
_entity.pdbx_description
1 polymer ?
#
loop_
_entity_poly.entity_id
_entity_poly.type
_entity_poly.pdbx_seq_one_letter_code
_entity_poly.pdbx_strand_id
1 'polypeptide(L)' 'MSTCARCLETQEPATGAPTSSLALCPEHALAVLEDVRRHLAATLTSLERAADRATSQGFG' A
#
# COMPACT_ATOMS: atom_id res chain seq x y z
N MET A 1 6.12 24.47 -4.29
CA MET A 1 4.74 23.98 -4.14
C MET A 1 4.63 22.66 -4.89
N SER A 2 4.33 21.57 -4.19
CA SER A 2 4.01 20.29 -4.83
C SER A 2 2.50 20.11 -4.78
N THR A 3 1.88 19.68 -5.87
CA THR A 3 0.46 19.32 -5.89
C THR A 3 0.30 17.84 -5.63
N CYS A 4 -0.75 17.46 -4.89
CA CYS A 4 -1.10 16.06 -4.76
C CYS A 4 -1.46 15.50 -6.14
N ALA A 5 -0.80 14.41 -6.56
CA ALA A 5 -1.08 13.77 -7.85
C ALA A 5 -2.52 13.20 -7.98
N ARG A 6 -3.28 13.12 -6.88
CA ARG A 6 -4.58 12.45 -6.80
C ARG A 6 -5.77 13.39 -6.62
N CYS A 7 -5.68 14.35 -5.70
CA CYS A 7 -6.73 15.38 -5.52
C CYS A 7 -6.34 16.76 -6.06
N LEU A 8 -5.14 16.93 -6.61
CA LEU A 8 -4.60 18.20 -7.10
C LEU A 8 -4.48 19.30 -6.03
N GLU A 9 -4.69 18.99 -4.73
CA GLU A 9 -4.46 19.95 -3.65
C GLU A 9 -3.01 20.40 -3.59
N THR A 10 -2.82 21.71 -3.48
CA THR A 10 -1.52 22.34 -3.32
C THR A 10 -1.00 22.09 -1.91
N GLN A 11 0.11 21.38 -1.79
CA GLN A 11 0.80 21.19 -0.52
C GLN A 11 1.82 22.32 -0.32
N GLU A 12 1.76 22.92 0.86
CA GLU A 12 2.84 23.73 1.40
C GLU A 12 4.10 22.86 1.45
N PRO A 13 5.25 23.36 0.96
CA PRO A 13 6.48 22.58 0.99
C PRO A 13 6.86 22.31 2.45
N ALA A 14 6.74 21.05 2.87
CA ALA A 14 7.40 20.59 4.09
C ALA A 14 8.91 20.79 3.89
N THR A 15 9.50 21.69 4.67
CA THR A 15 10.90 22.12 4.52
C THR A 15 11.82 20.90 4.49
N GLY A 16 12.47 20.66 3.34
CA GLY A 16 13.42 19.55 3.16
C GLY A 16 12.87 18.27 2.53
N ALA A 17 11.59 18.20 2.16
CA ALA A 17 11.05 17.05 1.44
C ALA A 17 11.43 17.09 -0.05
N PRO A 18 11.94 15.99 -0.64
CA PRO A 18 12.24 15.94 -2.06
C PRO A 18 10.96 16.16 -2.89
N THR A 19 11.02 17.04 -3.89
CA THR A 19 9.91 17.29 -4.83
C THR A 19 9.78 16.12 -5.80
N SER A 20 9.19 15.02 -5.31
CA SER A 20 8.84 13.87 -6.13
C SER A 20 7.58 14.17 -6.95
N SER A 21 7.59 13.86 -8.24
CA SER A 21 6.46 14.01 -9.17
C SER A 21 5.25 13.13 -8.82
N LEU A 22 5.40 12.24 -7.84
CA LEU A 22 4.35 11.39 -7.26
C LEU A 22 3.95 11.85 -5.84
N ALA A 23 4.14 13.12 -5.49
CA ALA A 23 3.74 13.64 -4.19
C ALA A 23 2.23 13.40 -3.97
N LEU A 24 1.91 12.53 -3.01
CA LEU A 24 0.55 12.36 -2.49
C LEU A 24 0.41 13.27 -1.27
N CYS A 25 -0.80 13.80 -1.02
CA CYS A 25 -1.06 14.43 0.28
C CYS A 25 -1.17 13.34 1.35
N PRO A 26 -1.01 13.68 2.65
CA PRO A 26 -1.01 12.70 3.74
C PRO A 26 -2.21 11.75 3.70
N GLU A 27 -3.42 12.26 3.44
CA GLU A 27 -4.64 11.46 3.32
C GLU A 27 -4.55 10.39 2.22
N HIS A 28 -4.08 10.78 1.03
CA HIS A 28 -3.93 9.83 -0.08
C HIS A 28 -2.77 8.86 0.13
N ALA A 29 -1.70 9.30 0.77
CA ALA A 29 -0.59 8.42 1.14
C ALA A 29 -1.05 7.36 2.15
N LEU A 30 -1.80 7.76 3.18
CA LEU A 30 -2.40 6.85 4.16
C LEU A 30 -3.37 5.87 3.51
N ALA A 31 -4.24 6.35 2.61
CA ALA A 31 -5.16 5.49 1.89
C ALA A 31 -4.44 4.42 1.04
N VAL A 32 -3.33 4.78 0.37
CA VAL A 32 -2.50 3.81 -0.38
C VAL A 32 -1.86 2.80 0.56
N LEU A 33 -1.27 3.26 1.67
CA LEU A 33 -0.63 2.37 2.64
C LEU A 33 -1.64 1.39 3.27
N GLU A 34 -2.85 1.85 3.58
CA GLU A 34 -3.91 0.98 4.10
C GLU A 34 -4.36 -0.05 3.06
N ASP A 35 -4.48 0.35 1.80
CA ASP A 35 -4.85 -0.56 0.71
C ASP A 35 -3.79 -1.65 0.50
N VAL A 36 -2.50 -1.26 0.46
CA VAL A 36 -1.38 -2.19 0.40
C VAL A 36 -1.38 -3.14 1.59
N ARG A 37 -1.62 -2.62 2.80
CA ARG A 37 -1.70 -3.44 4.02
C ARG A 37 -2.82 -4.49 3.94
N ARG A 38 -4.01 -4.10 3.46
CA ARG A 38 -5.14 -5.02 3.27
C ARG A 38 -4.85 -6.07 2.21
N HIS A 39 -4.28 -5.65 1.08
CA HIS A 39 -3.92 -6.55 -0.01
C HIS A 39 -2.85 -7.57 0.42
N LEU A 40 -1.83 -7.12 1.15
CA LEU A 40 -0.80 -7.99 1.71
C LEU A 40 -1.40 -9.02 2.68
N ALA A 41 -2.25 -8.59 3.60
CA ALA A 41 -2.91 -9.49 4.55
C ALA A 41 -3.76 -10.56 3.83
N ALA A 42 -4.56 -10.16 2.84
CA ALA A 42 -5.37 -11.09 2.05
C ALA A 42 -4.49 -12.10 1.29
N THR A 43 -3.38 -11.64 0.73
CA THR A 43 -2.42 -12.49 0.00
C THR A 43 -1.77 -13.51 0.93
N LEU A 44 -1.30 -13.08 2.11
CA LEU A 44 -0.71 -13.97 3.11
C LEU A 44 -1.71 -15.03 3.57
N THR A 45 -2.94 -14.65 3.91
CA THR A 45 -3.98 -15.61 4.29
C THR A 45 -4.30 -16.60 3.15
N SER A 46 -4.29 -16.14 1.90
CA SER A 46 -4.48 -17.03 0.74
C SER A 46 -3.33 -18.03 0.61
N LEU A 47 -2.09 -17.58 0.80
CA LEU A 47 -0.89 -18.42 0.76
C LEU A 47 -0.88 -19.44 1.90
N GLU A 48 -1.22 -19.03 3.12
CA GLU A 48 -1.36 -19.93 4.28
C GLU A 48 -2.34 -21.06 4.00
N ARG A 49 -3.53 -20.74 3.46
CA ARG A 49 -4.52 -21.76 3.07
C ARG A 49 -4.03 -22.65 1.94
N ALA A 50 -3.27 -22.12 0.99
CA ALA A 50 -2.70 -22.92 -0.10
C ALA A 50 -1.62 -23.89 0.42
N ALA A 51 -0.78 -23.43 1.34
CA ALA A 51 0.24 -24.24 1.99
C ALA A 51 -0.38 -25.35 2.87
N ASP A 52 -1.45 -25.03 3.61
CA ASP A 52 -2.20 -26.00 4.42
C ASP A 52 -2.80 -27.13 3.55
N ARG A 53 -3.41 -26.77 2.41
CA ARG A 53 -3.88 -27.74 1.40
C ARG A 53 -2.77 -28.58 0.79
N ALA A 54 -1.61 -28.00 0.51
CA ALA A 54 -0.48 -28.74 -0.05
C ALA A 54 0.09 -29.73 0.97
N THR A 55 0.15 -29.34 2.24
CA THR A 55 0.67 -30.18 3.34
C THR A 55 -0.28 -31.35 3.64
N SER A 56 -1.60 -31.10 3.62
CA SER A 56 -2.61 -32.14 3.84
C SER A 56 -2.74 -33.15 2.68
N GLN A 57 -2.29 -32.80 1.47
CA GLN A 57 -2.29 -33.69 0.31
C GLN A 57 -1.01 -34.56 0.19
N GLY A 58 0.06 -34.23 0.91
CA GLY A 58 1.35 -34.95 0.83
C GLY A 58 1.48 -36.20 1.72
N PHE A 59 0.46 -36.53 2.51
CA PHE A 59 0.46 -37.65 3.47
C PHE A 59 -0.72 -38.63 3.29
N GLY A 60 -1.35 -38.65 2.10
CA GLY A 60 -2.40 -39.59 1.73
C GLY A 60 -1.90 -40.77 0.90
#